data_AF-A0A7J4M8Q2-F1
#
_entry.id   AF-A0A7J4M8Q2-F1
#
_cell.length_a   1.000
_cell.length_b   1.000
_cell.length_c   1.000
_cell.angle_alpha   90.00
_cell.angle_beta   90.00
_cell.angle_gamma   90.00
#
_symmetry.space_group_name_H-M   'P 1'
#
loop_
_entity.id
_entity.type
_entity.pdbx_description
1 polymer ?
#
loop_
_entity_poly.entity_id
_entity_poly.type
_entity_poly.pdbx_seq_one_letter_code
_entity_poly.pdbx_strand_id
1 'polypeptide(L)' 'IGGLEPRPSALEATVAAADELDVSIALEDHALGRWVTAIDGVAAEGWVYEVDGVRPLVGPEAFTLDRTSVVVWSLA' A
#
# COMPACT_ATOMS: atom_id res chain seq x y z
N ILE A 1 -24.70 -14.14 9.78
CA ILE A 1 -23.27 -14.53 9.77
C ILE A 1 -22.64 -13.78 8.61
N GLY A 2 -21.88 -12.71 8.88
CA GLY A 2 -21.21 -11.90 7.86
C GLY A 2 -19.87 -11.48 8.43
N GLY A 3 -18.78 -12.10 7.97
CA GLY A 3 -17.46 -11.92 8.58
C GLY A 3 -16.33 -12.66 7.86
N LEU A 4 -16.52 -13.01 6.58
CA LEU A 4 -15.56 -13.80 5.81
C LEU A 4 -15.11 -13.11 4.52
N GLU A 5 -15.40 -11.81 4.36
CA GLU A 5 -14.81 -11.08 3.24
C GLU A 5 -13.32 -10.90 3.53
N PRO A 6 -12.43 -11.40 2.66
CA PRO A 6 -11.00 -11.20 2.83
C PRO A 6 -10.72 -9.70 2.92
N ARG A 7 -10.01 -9.31 3.97
CA ARG A 7 -9.57 -7.93 4.17
C ARG A 7 -8.45 -7.65 3.16
N PRO A 8 -8.46 -6.49 2.49
CA PRO A 8 -7.42 -6.18 1.53
C PRO A 8 -6.07 -6.01 2.24
N SER A 9 -5.00 -6.33 1.52
CA SER A 9 -3.66 -5.91 1.87
C SER A 9 -3.52 -4.38 1.76
N ALA A 10 -2.50 -3.82 2.39
CA ALA A 10 -2.17 -2.40 2.26
C ALA A 10 -1.92 -2.02 0.79
N LEU A 11 -1.28 -2.90 0.01
CA LEU A 11 -1.04 -2.65 -1.41
C LEU A 11 -2.33 -2.66 -2.23
N GLU A 12 -3.21 -3.65 -2.03
CA GLU A 12 -4.51 -3.70 -2.74
C GLU A 12 -5.38 -2.47 -2.43
N ALA A 13 -5.44 -2.06 -1.17
CA ALA A 13 -6.17 -0.86 -0.77
C ALA A 13 -5.56 0.41 -1.37
N THR A 14 -4.23 0.48 -1.46
CA THR A 14 -3.53 1.62 -2.08
C THR A 14 -3.85 1.70 -3.58
N VAL A 15 -3.79 0.59 -4.31
CA VAL A 15 -4.09 0.55 -5.75
C VAL A 15 -5.55 0.93 -6.02
N ALA A 16 -6.49 0.41 -5.21
CA ALA A 16 -7.90 0.76 -5.34
C ALA A 16 -8.15 2.26 -5.07
N ALA A 17 -7.55 2.82 -4.02
CA ALA A 17 -7.67 4.24 -3.72
C ALA A 17 -7.05 5.13 -4.81
N ALA A 18 -5.91 4.70 -5.38
CA ALA A 18 -5.26 5.42 -6.47
C ALA A 18 -6.16 5.48 -7.73
N ASP A 19 -6.81 4.37 -8.08
CA ASP A 19 -7.79 4.31 -9.18
C ASP A 19 -8.99 5.24 -8.93
N GLU A 20 -9.57 5.22 -7.72
CA GLU A 20 -10.69 6.10 -7.35
C GLU A 20 -10.34 7.59 -7.36
N LEU A 21 -9.09 7.93 -7.06
CA LEU A 21 -8.59 9.30 -6.96
C LEU A 21 -7.95 9.82 -8.25
N ASP A 22 -7.88 9.01 -9.31
CA ASP A 22 -7.14 9.30 -10.56
C ASP A 22 -5.65 9.63 -10.29
N VAL A 23 -5.06 8.94 -9.31
CA VAL A 23 -3.64 9.03 -8.95
C VAL A 23 -2.86 7.88 -9.58
N SER A 24 -1.75 8.19 -10.25
CA SER A 24 -0.89 7.15 -10.81
C SER A 24 -0.07 6.44 -9.73
N ILE A 25 0.02 5.11 -9.80
CA ILE A 25 0.97 4.32 -9.02
C ILE A 25 1.79 3.44 -9.95
N ALA A 26 3.11 3.44 -9.76
CA ALA A 26 4.01 2.50 -10.40
C ALA A 26 4.47 1.44 -9.39
N LEU A 27 4.40 0.17 -9.82
CA LEU A 27 4.82 -0.99 -9.06
C LEU A 27 5.94 -1.72 -9.79
N GLU A 28 6.86 -2.30 -9.03
CA GLU A 28 7.90 -3.20 -9.56
C GLU A 28 7.92 -4.51 -8.76
N ASP A 29 8.05 -5.63 -9.46
CA ASP A 29 8.21 -6.95 -8.86
C ASP A 29 9.65 -7.16 -8.38
N HIS A 30 9.81 -7.50 -7.11
CA HIS A 30 11.09 -7.88 -6.53
C HIS A 30 11.02 -9.27 -5.89
N ALA A 31 12.18 -9.81 -5.50
CA ALA A 31 12.29 -11.14 -4.88
C ALA A 31 11.47 -11.29 -3.58
N LEU A 32 11.11 -10.18 -2.93
CA LEU A 32 10.36 -10.15 -1.66
C LEU A 32 8.91 -9.63 -1.82
N GLY A 33 8.42 -9.48 -3.06
CA GLY A 33 7.08 -8.97 -3.37
C GLY A 33 7.11 -7.68 -4.20
N ARG A 34 5.92 -7.11 -4.43
CA ARG A 34 5.76 -5.87 -5.21
C ARG A 34 6.02 -4.61 -4.40
N TRP A 35 6.82 -3.72 -4.95
CA TRP A 35 7.22 -2.46 -4.31
C TRP A 35 6.63 -1.28 -5.07
N VAL A 36 6.31 -0.19 -4.36
CA VAL A 36 5.91 1.08 -4.98
C VAL A 36 7.17 1.84 -5.37
N THR A 37 7.23 2.27 -6.63
CA THR A 37 8.38 3.01 -7.19
C THR A 37 8.02 4.44 -7.61
N ALA A 38 6.72 4.72 -7.80
CA ALA A 38 6.24 6.07 -8.00
C ALA A 38 4.79 6.23 -7.51
N ILE A 39 4.48 7.43 -7.00
CA ILE A 39 3.12 7.88 -6.68
C ILE A 39 2.92 9.25 -7.33
N ASP A 40 1.83 9.42 -8.06
CA ASP A 40 1.44 10.65 -8.73
C ASP A 40 2.56 11.27 -9.60
N GLY A 41 3.22 10.42 -10.40
CA GLY A 41 4.35 10.81 -11.24
C GLY A 41 5.67 11.09 -10.50
N VAL A 42 5.69 11.03 -9.17
CA VAL A 42 6.90 11.19 -8.36
C VAL A 42 7.60 9.83 -8.21
N ALA A 43 8.55 9.56 -9.11
CA ALA A 43 9.42 8.39 -9.05
C ALA A 43 10.54 8.59 -8.03
N ALA A 44 10.75 7.60 -7.16
CA ALA A 44 11.81 7.62 -6.17
C ALA A 44 12.18 6.21 -5.70
N GLU A 45 13.46 6.03 -5.36
CA GLU A 45 13.91 4.88 -4.60
C GLU A 45 13.63 5.16 -3.11
N GLY A 46 12.83 4.30 -2.46
CA GLY A 46 12.58 4.42 -1.02
C GLY A 46 11.22 4.99 -0.61
N TRP A 47 10.17 4.77 -1.40
CA TRP A 47 8.82 4.89 -0.88
C TRP A 47 8.61 3.96 0.31
N VAL A 48 8.09 4.52 1.40
CA VAL A 48 7.81 3.82 2.65
C VAL A 48 6.35 4.00 2.99
N TYR A 49 5.78 2.99 3.64
CA TYR A 49 4.39 3.01 4.07
C TYR A 49 4.29 2.87 5.59
N GLU A 50 3.30 3.57 6.13
CA GLU A 50 2.90 3.48 7.53
C GLU A 50 1.42 3.10 7.59
N VAL A 51 1.06 2.32 8.60
CA VAL A 51 -0.32 2.00 8.92
C VAL A 51 -0.59 2.50 10.33
N ASP A 52 -1.56 3.40 10.46
CA ASP A 52 -1.95 4.01 11.73
C ASP A 52 -0.75 4.66 12.48
N GLY A 53 0.17 5.26 11.71
CA GLY A 53 1.39 5.92 12.21
C GLY A 53 2.52 4.96 12.62
N VAL A 54 2.39 3.67 12.34
CA VAL A 54 3.43 2.67 12.61
C VAL A 54 3.95 2.11 11.31
N ARG A 55 5.28 2.09 11.15
CA ARG A 55 5.94 1.43 10.02
C ARG A 55 5.94 -0.09 10.21
N PRO A 56 5.26 -0.87 9.36
CA PRO A 56 5.26 -2.32 9.48
C PRO A 56 6.62 -2.94 9.13
N LEU A 57 6.87 -4.15 9.63
CA LEU A 57 8.10 -4.92 9.35
C LEU A 57 7.99 -5.82 8.11
N VAL A 58 6.84 -5.83 7.45
CA VAL A 58 6.56 -6.62 6.25
C VAL A 58 6.28 -5.70 5.07
N GLY A 59 6.26 -6.23 3.85
CA GLY A 59 5.86 -5.46 2.67
C GLY A 59 4.34 -5.18 2.65
N PRO A 60 3.90 -4.17 1.88
CA PRO A 60 2.50 -3.75 1.82
C PRO A 60 1.56 -4.83 1.24
N GLU A 61 2.08 -5.74 0.41
CA GLU A 61 1.34 -6.89 -0.13
C GLU A 61 1.05 -7.95 0.94
N ALA A 62 1.88 -8.03 1.99
CA ALA A 62 1.74 -9.01 3.07
C ALA A 62 1.05 -8.44 4.33
N PHE A 63 0.73 -7.14 4.36
CA PHE A 63 0.08 -6.50 5.49
C PHE A 63 -1.43 -6.41 5.29
N THR A 64 -2.21 -7.16 6.08
CA THR A 64 -3.67 -7.09 6.06
C THR A 64 -4.17 -5.88 6.86
N LEU A 65 -5.01 -5.04 6.26
CA LEU A 65 -5.56 -3.86 6.94
C LEU A 65 -6.75 -4.20 7.86
N ASP A 66 -6.94 -3.42 8.91
CA ASP A 66 -8.19 -3.36 9.70
C ASP A 66 -9.16 -2.29 9.16
N ARG A 67 -10.45 -2.42 9.48
CA ARG A 67 -11.55 -1.66 8.82
C ARG A 67 -11.36 -0.14 8.88
N THR A 68 -10.66 0.32 9.91
CA THR A 68 -10.44 1.74 10.20
C THR A 68 -8.99 2.16 10.02
N SER A 69 -8.13 1.27 9.51
CA SER A 69 -6.72 1.58 9.32
C SER A 69 -6.52 2.62 8.24
N VAL A 70 -5.55 3.52 8.48
CA VAL A 70 -5.10 4.53 7.53
C VAL A 70 -3.72 4.17 7.04
N VAL A 71 -3.57 4.09 5.71
CA VAL A 71 -2.27 3.92 5.05
C VAL A 71 -1.73 5.28 4.62
N VAL A 72 -0.47 5.54 4.94
CA VAL A 72 0.24 6.75 4.50
C VAL A 72 1.50 6.34 3.75
N TRP A 73 1.70 6.93 2.57
CA TRP A 73 2.92 6.78 1.78
C TRP A 73 3.76 8.04 1.85
N SER A 74 5.06 7.89 2.05
CA SER A 74 6.03 8.98 2.06
C SER A 74 7.37 8.53 1.51
N LEU A 75 8.23 9.50 1.16
CA LEU A 75 9.63 9.23 0.86
C LEU A 75 10.40 9.06 2.18
N ALA A 76 11.30 8.07 2.21
CA ALA A 76 12.15 7.77 3.37
C ALA A 76 13.08 8.92 3.78
#